data_AF-A0A7C9UU61-F1
#
_entry.id   AF-A0A7C9UU61-F1
#
_cell.length_a   1.000
_cell.length_b   1.000
_cell.length_c   1.000
_cell.angle_alpha   90.00
_cell.angle_beta   90.00
_cell.angle_gamma   90.00
#
_symmetry.space_group_name_H-M   'P 1'
#
loop_
_entity.id
_entity.type
_entity.pdbx_description
1 polymer ?
#
loop_
_entity_poly.entity_id
_entity_poly.type
_entity_poly.pdbx_seq_one_letter_code
_entity_poly.pdbx_strand_id
1 'polypeptide(L)'
;MAAIHDIRFERLSREAPDRPLALCPEDWAYVARHFDAVGEAFDVTASPAVPLSMLTGRTLARHLARVRASVVAETLEQHLALGRLESVYRLLASAVRLAGRGQGPERRQS
;
A
#
# COMPACT_ATOMS: atom_id res chain seq x y z
N MET A 1 25.03 0.96 -0.64
CA MET A 1 24.13 0.50 -1.71
C MET A 1 23.08 1.57 -1.94
N ALA A 2 23.02 2.15 -3.12
CA ALA A 2 21.95 3.10 -3.46
C ALA A 2 20.61 2.35 -3.47
N ALA A 3 19.69 2.76 -2.60
CA ALA A 3 18.33 2.26 -2.63
C ALA A 3 17.75 2.58 -4.01
N ILE A 4 17.41 1.56 -4.80
CA ILE A 4 16.62 1.77 -6.00
C ILE A 4 15.27 2.31 -5.52
N HIS A 5 15.08 3.62 -5.66
CA HIS A 5 13.80 4.26 -5.40
C HIS A 5 12.80 3.73 -6.42
N ASP A 6 11.92 2.84 -5.98
CA ASP A 6 10.86 2.33 -6.84
C ASP A 6 9.81 3.44 -7.05
N ILE A 7 9.95 4.09 -8.21
CA ILE A 7 9.13 5.24 -8.65
C ILE A 7 7.63 4.92 -8.60
N ARG A 8 7.24 3.64 -8.71
CA ARG A 8 5.83 3.22 -8.67
C ARG A 8 5.20 3.51 -7.31
N PHE A 9 5.90 3.18 -6.22
CA PHE A 9 5.42 3.44 -4.87
C PHE A 9 5.41 4.93 -4.54
N GLU A 10 6.42 5.66 -5.01
CA GLU A 10 6.45 7.11 -4.86
C GLU A 10 5.28 7.78 -5.59
N ARG A 11 5.03 7.39 -6.84
CA ARG A 11 3.88 7.87 -7.62
C ARG A 11 2.56 7.57 -6.90
N LEU A 12 2.38 6.35 -6.42
CA LEU A 12 1.18 5.96 -5.67
C LEU A 12 0.95 6.88 -4.46
N SER A 13 2.01 7.21 -3.71
CA SER A 13 1.90 8.10 -2.55
C SER A 13 1.49 9.53 -2.91
N ARG A 14 1.90 10.03 -4.08
CA ARG A 14 1.55 11.37 -4.59
C ARG A 14 0.10 11.42 -5.07
N GLU A 15 -0.37 10.37 -5.72
CA GLU A 15 -1.73 10.27 -6.25
C GLU A 15 -2.77 9.91 -5.18
N ALA A 16 -2.33 9.29 -4.08
CA ALA A 16 -3.22 8.85 -3.02
C ALA A 16 -3.85 10.01 -2.23
N PRO A 17 -5.13 9.88 -1.86
CA PRO A 17 -5.87 10.93 -1.16
C PRO A 17 -5.44 11.06 0.31
N ASP A 18 -5.68 12.25 0.87
CA ASP A 18 -5.51 12.56 2.31
C ASP A 18 -6.70 12.12 3.19
N ARG A 19 -7.47 11.15 2.71
CA ARG A 19 -8.56 10.50 3.44
C ARG A 19 -8.40 8.97 3.35
N PRO A 20 -9.01 8.19 4.25
CA PRO A 20 -9.02 6.74 4.15
C PRO A 20 -9.53 6.25 2.79
N LEU A 21 -8.96 5.15 2.28
CA LEU A 21 -9.44 4.52 1.06
C LEU A 21 -10.76 3.80 1.34
N ALA A 22 -11.68 3.84 0.37
CA ALA A 22 -12.95 3.14 0.45
C ALA A 22 -12.79 1.67 0.05
N LEU A 23 -12.06 0.91 0.87
CA LEU A 23 -11.91 -0.54 0.75
C LEU A 23 -12.97 -1.25 1.58
N CYS A 24 -13.43 -2.42 1.12
CA CYS A 24 -14.32 -3.27 1.90
C CYS A 24 -13.55 -3.96 3.06
N PRO A 25 -14.23 -4.51 4.07
CA PRO A 25 -13.59 -5.22 5.18
C PRO A 25 -12.65 -6.35 4.74
N GLU A 26 -13.03 -7.09 3.69
CA GLU A 26 -12.25 -8.20 3.14
C GLU A 26 -10.94 -7.71 2.52
N ASP A 27 -10.96 -6.57 1.81
CA ASP A 27 -9.77 -5.93 1.26
C ASP A 27 -8.83 -5.46 2.39
N TRP A 28 -9.38 -4.90 3.47
CA TRP A 28 -8.56 -4.53 4.63
C TRP A 28 -7.90 -5.74 5.30
N ALA A 29 -8.66 -6.82 5.51
CA ALA A 29 -8.14 -8.07 6.04
C ALA A 29 -7.09 -8.69 5.09
N TYR A 30 -7.31 -8.59 3.79
CA TYR A 30 -6.35 -9.02 2.77
C TYR A 30 -5.03 -8.25 2.91
N VAL A 31 -5.08 -6.92 2.98
CA VAL A 31 -3.87 -6.08 3.12
C VAL A 31 -3.14 -6.39 4.42
N ALA A 32 -3.85 -6.50 5.54
CA ALA A 32 -3.26 -6.84 6.85
C ALA A 32 -2.47 -8.15 6.79
N ARG A 33 -3.11 -9.23 6.31
CA ARG A 33 -2.48 -10.55 6.18
C ARG A 33 -1.22 -10.53 5.31
N HIS A 34 -1.17 -9.67 4.29
CA HIS A 34 0.00 -9.56 3.42
C HIS A 34 1.15 -8.80 4.08
N PHE A 35 0.87 -7.78 4.91
CA PHE A 35 1.90 -7.16 5.74
C PHE A 35 2.42 -8.12 6.80
N ASP A 36 1.54 -8.86 7.50
CA ASP A 36 1.97 -9.82 8.51
C ASP A 36 2.87 -10.92 7.93
N ALA A 37 2.48 -11.50 6.79
CA ALA A 37 3.29 -12.52 6.10
C ALA A 37 4.66 -11.99 5.62
N VAL A 38 4.75 -10.69 5.31
CA VAL A 38 6.03 -10.04 4.98
C VAL A 38 6.85 -9.83 6.23
N GLY A 39 6.22 -9.43 7.34
CA GLY A 39 6.89 -9.30 8.62
C GLY A 39 7.50 -10.61 9.09
N GLU A 40 6.77 -11.71 8.95
CA GLU A 40 7.23 -13.07 9.27
C GLU A 40 8.41 -13.49 8.39
N ALA A 41 8.31 -13.35 7.06
CA ALA A 41 9.35 -13.83 6.13
C ALA A 41 10.68 -13.05 6.20
N PHE A 42 10.64 -11.80 6.68
CA PHE A 42 11.80 -10.92 6.75
C PHE A 42 12.24 -10.59 8.19
N ASP A 43 11.54 -11.09 9.21
CA ASP A 43 11.73 -10.75 10.63
C ASP A 43 11.72 -9.22 10.86
N VAL A 44 10.71 -8.54 10.32
CA VAL A 44 10.55 -7.07 10.42
C VAL A 44 9.15 -6.67 10.86
N THR A 45 9.02 -5.48 11.46
CA THR A 45 7.70 -4.88 11.71
C THR A 45 7.13 -4.28 10.42
N ALA A 46 6.41 -5.11 9.66
CA ALA A 46 5.76 -4.70 8.42
C ALA A 46 4.37 -4.10 8.63
N SER A 47 3.61 -4.55 9.63
CA SER A 47 2.29 -3.99 9.96
C SER A 47 2.42 -2.71 10.83
N PRO A 48 1.61 -1.67 10.58
CA PRO A 48 1.61 -0.47 11.41
C PRO A 48 0.99 -0.73 12.79
N ALA A 49 1.37 0.08 13.78
CA ALA A 49 0.86 -0.04 15.15
C ALA A 49 -0.62 0.36 15.33
N VAL A 50 -1.24 0.90 14.28
CA VAL A 50 -2.66 1.31 14.26
C VAL A 50 -3.39 0.54 13.15
N PRO A 51 -4.72 0.34 13.27
CA PRO A 51 -5.49 -0.32 12.23
C PRO A 51 -5.29 0.34 10.86
N LEU A 52 -5.03 -0.47 9.83
CA LEU A 52 -4.80 0.00 8.46
C LEU A 52 -5.94 0.87 7.92
N SER A 53 -7.19 0.57 8.32
CA SER A 53 -8.39 1.31 7.95
C SER A 53 -8.45 2.73 8.50
N MET A 54 -7.66 3.05 9.53
CA MET A 54 -7.56 4.41 10.08
C MET A 54 -6.54 5.27 9.33
N LEU A 55 -5.71 4.67 8.49
CA LEU A 55 -4.71 5.41 7.72
C LEU A 55 -5.36 6.08 6.49
N THR A 56 -4.90 7.30 6.19
CA THR A 56 -5.20 7.90 4.89
C THR A 56 -4.56 7.08 3.76
N GLY A 57 -5.12 7.16 2.55
CA GLY A 57 -4.53 6.48 1.39
C GLY A 57 -3.07 6.86 1.19
N ARG A 58 -2.72 8.14 1.37
CA ARG A 58 -1.34 8.62 1.30
C ARG A 58 -0.44 8.00 2.36
N THR A 59 -0.87 7.96 3.62
CA THR A 59 -0.08 7.35 4.70
C THR A 59 0.11 5.86 4.47
N LEU A 60 -0.93 5.16 4.03
CA LEU A 60 -0.85 3.73 3.69
C LEU A 60 0.10 3.46 2.52
N ALA A 61 0.04 4.27 1.45
CA ALA A 61 0.96 4.15 0.31
C ALA A 61 2.42 4.41 0.71
N ARG A 62 2.67 5.40 1.57
CA ARG A 62 4.01 5.67 2.12
C ARG A 62 4.50 4.54 3.01
N HIS A 63 3.62 3.97 3.83
CA HIS A 63 3.94 2.82 4.66
C HIS A 63 4.36 1.61 3.82
N LEU A 64 3.58 1.30 2.78
CA LEU A 64 3.93 0.25 1.82
C LEU A 64 5.29 0.50 1.15
N ALA A 65 5.55 1.74 0.72
CA ALA A 65 6.83 2.13 0.12
C ALA A 65 8.00 1.91 1.09
N ARG A 66 7.82 2.30 2.36
CA ARG A 66 8.81 2.12 3.43
C ARG A 66 9.12 0.65 3.66
N VAL A 67 8.09 -0.19 3.81
CA VAL A 67 8.26 -1.64 4.01
C VAL A 67 8.99 -2.25 2.82
N ARG A 68 8.60 -1.91 1.58
CA ARG A 68 9.28 -2.43 0.39
C ARG A 68 10.76 -2.03 0.34
N ALA A 69 11.09 -0.80 0.75
CA ALA A 69 12.46 -0.30 0.73
C ALA A 69 13.35 -0.90 1.83
N SER A 70 12.75 -1.44 2.91
CA SER A 70 13.50 -2.04 4.03
C SER A 70 13.83 -3.51 3.85
N VAL A 71 13.39 -4.14 2.75
CA VAL A 71 13.55 -5.58 2.52
C VAL A 71 14.26 -5.89 1.21
N VAL A 72 15.17 -6.86 1.24
CA VAL A 72 15.87 -7.42 0.07
C VAL A 72 15.76 -8.94 0.20
N ALA A 73 15.16 -9.60 -0.80
CA ALA A 73 14.96 -11.03 -0.76
C ALA A 73 16.25 -11.79 -1.12
N GLU A 74 16.57 -12.79 -0.29
CA GLU A 74 17.70 -13.71 -0.45
C GLU A 74 17.22 -15.17 -0.57
N THR A 75 16.01 -15.46 -0.10
CA THR A 75 15.40 -16.80 -0.14
C THR A 75 14.13 -16.84 -1.00
N LEU A 76 13.73 -18.03 -1.44
CA LEU A 76 12.48 -18.22 -2.20
C LEU A 76 11.26 -17.72 -1.41
N GLU A 77 11.20 -18.00 -0.11
CA GLU A 77 10.13 -17.54 0.78
C GLU A 77 10.02 -16.01 0.79
N GLN A 78 11.17 -15.33 0.92
CA GLN A 78 11.25 -13.88 0.85
C GLN A 78 10.83 -13.32 -0.52
N HIS A 79 11.19 -14.00 -1.61
CA HIS A 79 10.70 -13.63 -2.95
C HIS A 79 9.17 -13.76 -3.07
N LEU A 80 8.58 -14.80 -2.49
CA LEU A 80 7.12 -14.96 -2.45
C LEU A 80 6.47 -13.86 -1.60
N ALA A 81 7.08 -13.48 -0.48
CA ALA A 81 6.62 -12.35 0.35
C ALA A 81 6.73 -11.01 -0.39
N LEU A 82 7.76 -10.77 -1.21
CA LEU A 82 7.79 -9.60 -2.10
C LEU A 82 6.64 -9.62 -3.11
N GLY A 83 6.30 -10.80 -3.65
CA GLY A 83 5.12 -10.97 -4.49
C GLY A 83 3.81 -10.58 -3.78
N ARG A 84 3.71 -10.83 -2.47
CA ARG A 84 2.59 -10.40 -1.64
C ARG A 84 2.50 -8.87 -1.52
N LEU A 85 3.63 -8.17 -1.35
CA LEU A 85 3.65 -6.69 -1.36
C LEU A 85 3.20 -6.12 -2.70
N GLU A 86 3.58 -6.74 -3.83
CA GLU A 86 3.11 -6.32 -5.15
C GLU A 86 1.59 -6.48 -5.32
N SER A 87 0.99 -7.53 -4.74
CA SER A 87 -0.46 -7.68 -4.72
C SER A 87 -1.15 -6.55 -3.95
N VAL A 88 -0.61 -6.17 -2.79
CA VAL A 88 -1.09 -5.02 -2.01
C VAL A 88 -0.95 -3.73 -2.82
N TYR A 89 0.21 -3.50 -3.45
CA TYR A 89 0.42 -2.33 -4.31
C TYR A 89 -0.65 -2.22 -5.39
N ARG A 90 -0.96 -3.31 -6.09
CA ARG A 90 -1.97 -3.31 -7.17
C ARG A 90 -3.39 -3.00 -6.66
N LEU A 91 -3.75 -3.52 -5.49
CA LEU A 91 -5.03 -3.23 -4.84
C LEU A 91 -5.12 -1.75 -4.49
N LEU A 92 -4.11 -1.21 -3.80
CA LEU A 92 -4.08 0.20 -3.41
C LEU A 92 -4.05 1.13 -4.62
N ALA A 93 -3.25 0.83 -5.65
CA ALA A 93 -3.21 1.60 -6.88
C ALA A 93 -4.56 1.62 -7.61
N SER A 94 -5.34 0.54 -7.51
CA SER A 94 -6.69 0.50 -8.08
C SER A 94 -7.66 1.35 -7.25
N ALA A 95 -7.62 1.24 -5.92
CA ALA A 95 -8.44 2.04 -5.01
C ALA A 95 -8.14 3.54 -5.13
N VAL A 96 -6.87 3.94 -5.24
CA VAL A 96 -6.45 5.33 -5.45
C VAL A 96 -6.99 5.87 -6.78
N ARG A 97 -6.86 5.10 -7.87
CA ARG A 97 -7.41 5.49 -9.18
C ARG A 97 -8.93 5.67 -9.13
N LEU A 98 -9.65 4.79 -8.43
CA LEU A 98 -11.10 4.92 -8.25
C LEU A 98 -11.47 6.16 -7.40
N ALA A 99 -10.73 6.43 -6.34
CA ALA A 99 -10.92 7.62 -5.49
C ALA A 99 -10.65 8.94 -6.23
N GLY A 100 -9.73 8.94 -7.21
CA GLY A 100 -9.47 10.07 -8.09
C GLY A 100 -10.54 10.26 -9.17
N ARG A 101 -11.12 9.18 -9.69
CA ARG A 101 -12.22 9.24 -10.68
C ARG A 101 -13.55 9.72 -10.10
N GLY A 102 -13.79 9.49 -8.80
CA GLY A 102 -14.94 10.04 -8.08
C GLY A 102 -14.88 11.54 -7.81
N GLN A 103 -13.85 12.26 -8.29
CA GLN A 103 -13.69 13.71 -8.18
C GLN A 103 -13.76 14.42 -9.55
N GLY A 104 -14.49 13.85 -10.51
CA GLY A 104 -14.93 14.56 -11.73
C GLY A 104 -16.00 15.63 -11.41
N PRO A 105 -16.18 16.65 -12.27
CA PRO A 105 -16.84 17.91 -11.91
C PRO A 105 -18.38 17.78 -11.82
N GLU A 106 -18.88 17.20 -10.74
CA GLU A 106 -20.29 17.31 -10.38
C GLU A 106 -20.46 18.40 -9.32
N ARG A 107 -20.75 19.62 -9.80
CA ARG A 107 -21.53 20.73 -9.20
C ARG A 107 -20.99 22.09 -9.66
N ARG A 108 -21.20 22.38 -10.95
CA ARG A 108 -21.51 23.75 -11.41
C ARG A 108 -22.91 23.72 -12.04
N GLN A 109 -23.92 23.59 -11.19
CA GLN A 109 -25.28 24.01 -11.53
C GLN A 109 -25.82 24.76 -10.31
N SER A 110 -25.68 26.07 -10.37
CA SER A 110 -26.51 27.07 -9.70
C SER A 110 -26.63 28.22 -10.66
#